data_AF-A0A8T5HEB2-F1
#
_entry.id   AF-A0A8T5HEB2-F1
#
_cell.length_a   1.000
_cell.length_b   1.000
_cell.length_c   1.000
_cell.angle_alpha   90.00
_cell.angle_beta   90.00
_cell.angle_gamma   90.00
#
_symmetry.space_group_name_H-M   'P 1'
#
loop_
_entity.id
_entity.type
_entity.pdbx_description
1 polymer ?
#
loop_
_entity_poly.entity_id
_entity_poly.type
_entity_poly.pdbx_seq_one_letter_code
_entity_poly.pdbx_strand_id
1 'polypeptide(L)'
;MEKKFLLIIFSIVLISVSSQVYAQEDLGLLVEQQEIIFEVGKHSDVHVKHVIETGAWNSDRPRIIEILPGTHSSLTVVDEDGDKLNFSYDGETFEESKYIILNQKLGNYDLIAEYDLDNFMELKNGIWKKDFLFTFDVLVMVEEDIELIFVNSRPVDVTDAKGINCIGCQLTLEYIQDEKISTKQISSSQGEFEVEFLSNKEIFEVEFIEGGTQLLNFDVKNKDQLYVLKIPLENFLNPYDIYFTEKDDTNLDQLDKIRKTEFSQDETHVNISFRTFSEGTISIVGATPEEHQKKIEQIENMKAREVKSEKIEDEKGIAVPIPGTKAASELKSQFEQTNEEKVDTLSFANELENGQTINSEDNTMIIILIGAIIAGAIIAGVVIKLKKN
;
A
#
# COMPACT_ATOMS: atom_id res chain seq x y z
N MET A 1 -25.48 -23.29 -73.54
CA MET A 1 -24.24 -22.47 -73.44
C MET A 1 -24.35 -21.63 -72.15
N GLU A 2 -24.50 -22.29 -70.99
CA GLU A 2 -25.01 -21.63 -69.76
C GLU A 2 -24.28 -22.05 -68.47
N LYS A 3 -23.14 -22.76 -68.57
CA LYS A 3 -22.36 -23.16 -67.38
C LYS A 3 -21.00 -22.45 -67.23
N LYS A 4 -20.71 -21.46 -68.07
CA LYS A 4 -19.44 -20.70 -68.01
C LYS A 4 -19.58 -19.27 -67.46
N PHE A 5 -20.80 -18.74 -67.32
CA PHE A 5 -21.02 -17.37 -66.86
C PHE A 5 -21.18 -17.22 -65.34
N LEU A 6 -21.48 -18.32 -64.63
CA LEU A 6 -21.67 -18.31 -63.17
C LEU A 6 -20.37 -18.33 -62.36
N LEU A 7 -19.24 -18.74 -62.97
CA LEU A 7 -17.93 -18.76 -62.31
C LEU A 7 -17.24 -17.39 -62.25
N ILE A 8 -17.53 -16.51 -63.23
CA ILE A 8 -16.92 -15.16 -63.27
C ILE A 8 -17.58 -14.24 -62.23
N ILE A 9 -18.88 -14.38 -61.99
CA ILE A 9 -19.59 -13.60 -60.98
C ILE A 9 -19.18 -14.02 -59.55
N PHE A 10 -18.89 -15.31 -59.33
CA PHE A 10 -18.43 -15.79 -58.02
C PHE A 10 -16.97 -15.41 -57.72
N SER A 11 -16.11 -15.29 -58.73
CA SER A 11 -14.72 -14.81 -58.54
C SER A 11 -14.62 -13.30 -58.29
N ILE A 12 -15.59 -12.50 -58.73
CA ILE A 12 -15.57 -11.03 -58.49
C ILE A 12 -16.11 -10.68 -57.09
N VAL A 13 -17.02 -11.50 -56.53
CA VAL A 13 -17.55 -11.29 -55.16
C VAL A 13 -16.56 -11.75 -54.07
N LEU A 14 -15.58 -12.60 -54.41
CA LEU A 14 -14.54 -13.05 -53.46
C LEU A 14 -13.37 -12.07 -53.30
N ILE A 15 -13.26 -11.02 -54.14
CA ILE A 15 -12.17 -10.01 -54.05
C ILE A 15 -12.67 -8.72 -53.36
N SER A 16 -13.97 -8.57 -53.08
CA SER A 16 -14.53 -7.40 -52.40
C SER A 16 -14.70 -7.54 -50.89
N VAL A 17 -14.37 -8.70 -50.30
CA VAL A 17 -13.93 -8.76 -48.90
C VAL A 17 -12.46 -8.35 -48.86
N SER A 18 -12.20 -7.07 -49.17
CA SER A 18 -11.05 -6.41 -48.56
C SER A 18 -11.21 -6.66 -47.07
N SER A 19 -10.25 -7.36 -46.47
CA SER A 19 -10.01 -7.25 -45.04
C SER A 19 -9.93 -5.75 -44.77
N GLN A 20 -11.01 -5.17 -44.25
CA GLN A 20 -10.90 -3.96 -43.48
C GLN A 20 -10.11 -4.39 -42.25
N VAL A 21 -8.79 -4.41 -42.42
CA VAL A 21 -7.89 -4.12 -41.33
C VAL A 21 -8.38 -2.75 -40.90
N TYR A 22 -9.18 -2.71 -39.84
CA TYR A 22 -9.33 -1.49 -39.07
C TYR A 22 -7.90 -1.04 -38.84
N ALA A 23 -7.50 0.04 -39.50
CA ALA A 23 -6.35 0.79 -39.03
C ALA A 23 -6.74 1.12 -37.59
N GLN A 24 -6.16 0.41 -36.64
CA GLN A 24 -6.10 0.87 -35.28
C GLN A 24 -5.35 2.19 -35.42
N GLU A 25 -6.08 3.30 -35.43
CA GLU A 25 -5.51 4.63 -35.42
C GLU A 25 -4.46 4.61 -34.31
N ASP A 26 -3.23 4.95 -34.67
CA ASP A 26 -2.12 5.04 -33.76
C ASP A 26 -2.40 6.24 -32.84
N LEU A 27 -3.22 6.02 -31.80
CA LEU A 27 -3.67 7.03 -30.82
C LEU A 27 -2.48 7.71 -30.12
N GLY A 28 -1.30 7.10 -30.19
CA GLY A 28 -0.06 7.54 -29.59
C GLY A 28 0.62 6.37 -28.86
N LEU A 29 1.83 6.61 -28.37
CA LEU A 29 2.50 5.69 -27.45
C LEU A 29 1.99 5.89 -26.03
N LEU A 30 2.18 4.97 -25.09
CA LEU A 30 1.86 5.24 -23.68
C LEU A 30 2.96 6.09 -23.02
N VAL A 31 2.59 6.92 -22.05
CA VAL A 31 3.55 7.57 -21.16
C VAL A 31 4.03 6.53 -20.13
N GLU A 32 5.28 6.09 -20.24
CA GLU A 32 5.87 5.13 -19.31
C GLU A 32 6.50 5.80 -18.08
N GLN A 33 7.08 6.98 -18.25
CA GLN A 33 7.75 7.74 -17.19
C GLN A 33 6.82 8.84 -16.69
N GLN A 34 6.14 8.56 -15.59
CA GLN A 34 5.26 9.50 -14.90
C GLN A 34 5.18 9.13 -13.43
N GLU A 35 4.98 10.14 -12.58
CA GLU A 35 4.58 9.96 -11.19
C GLU A 35 3.05 10.08 -11.12
N ILE A 36 2.41 9.12 -10.46
CA ILE A 36 0.95 9.11 -10.28
C ILE A 36 0.66 9.39 -8.81
N ILE A 37 -0.05 10.49 -8.57
CA ILE A 37 -0.40 10.98 -7.25
C ILE A 37 -1.92 10.88 -7.09
N PHE A 38 -2.35 10.27 -6.00
CA PHE A 38 -3.73 10.27 -5.53
C PHE A 38 -3.84 11.24 -4.36
N GLU A 39 -4.66 12.26 -4.49
CA GLU A 39 -5.05 13.15 -3.39
C GLU A 39 -6.42 12.69 -2.89
N VAL A 40 -6.43 11.99 -1.76
CA VAL A 40 -7.61 11.36 -1.17
C VAL A 40 -8.22 12.29 -0.13
N GLY A 41 -9.44 12.73 -0.39
CA GLY A 41 -10.23 13.55 0.51
C GLY A 41 -11.03 12.76 1.56
N LYS A 42 -11.47 13.48 2.59
CA LYS A 42 -12.27 12.93 3.70
C LYS A 42 -13.53 12.19 3.26
N HIS A 43 -14.17 12.67 2.20
CA HIS A 43 -15.46 12.17 1.74
C HIS A 43 -15.39 11.29 0.50
N SER A 44 -14.25 10.62 0.28
CA SER A 44 -13.93 9.75 -0.87
C SER A 44 -13.71 10.43 -2.21
N ASP A 45 -13.73 11.76 -2.23
CA ASP A 45 -13.29 12.53 -3.39
C ASP A 45 -11.80 12.22 -3.62
N VAL A 46 -11.47 11.74 -4.80
CA VAL A 46 -10.08 11.40 -5.14
C VAL A 46 -9.69 12.19 -6.36
N HIS A 47 -8.70 13.05 -6.18
CA HIS A 47 -8.12 13.82 -7.26
C HIS A 47 -6.82 13.13 -7.71
N VAL A 48 -6.70 12.85 -9.00
CA VAL A 48 -5.56 12.13 -9.56
C VAL A 48 -4.70 13.10 -10.34
N LYS A 49 -3.38 13.04 -10.13
CA LYS A 49 -2.40 13.76 -10.93
C LYS A 49 -1.43 12.78 -11.58
N HIS A 50 -1.26 12.95 -12.88
CA HIS A 50 -0.20 12.33 -13.65
C HIS A 50 0.85 13.41 -13.93
N VAL A 51 2.00 13.31 -13.26
CA VAL A 51 3.12 14.25 -13.38
C VAL A 51 4.16 13.66 -14.33
N ILE A 52 4.40 14.35 -15.44
CA ILE A 52 5.33 13.94 -16.48
C ILE A 52 6.49 14.91 -16.51
N GLU A 53 7.66 14.48 -16.02
CA GLU A 53 8.86 15.30 -15.94
C GLU A 53 9.44 15.70 -17.30
N THR A 54 10.05 16.86 -17.34
CA THR A 54 10.78 17.42 -18.48
C THR A 54 11.81 16.43 -19.01
N GLY A 55 11.77 16.16 -20.32
CA GLY A 55 12.67 15.20 -20.96
C GLY A 55 12.20 13.74 -20.96
N ALA A 56 11.08 13.39 -20.29
CA ALA A 56 10.52 12.03 -20.30
C ALA A 56 10.10 11.52 -21.68
N TRP A 57 9.83 12.42 -22.64
CA TRP A 57 9.44 12.05 -24.01
C TRP A 57 9.80 13.16 -25.03
N ASN A 58 9.94 12.81 -26.31
CA ASN A 58 10.21 13.80 -27.38
C ASN A 58 8.90 14.42 -27.89
N SER A 59 8.93 15.74 -28.17
CA SER A 59 7.80 16.55 -28.64
C SER A 59 7.16 16.11 -29.97
N ASP A 60 7.82 15.21 -30.70
CA ASP A 60 7.53 14.99 -32.12
C ASP A 60 6.41 13.96 -32.35
N ARG A 61 5.86 13.36 -31.29
CA ARG A 61 4.75 12.40 -31.37
C ARG A 61 3.82 12.53 -30.18
N PRO A 62 2.49 12.45 -30.39
CA PRO A 62 1.54 12.41 -29.29
C PRO A 62 1.81 11.18 -28.40
N ARG A 63 1.54 11.30 -27.11
CA ARG A 63 1.37 10.11 -26.26
C ARG A 63 0.11 10.21 -25.45
N ILE A 64 -0.23 9.05 -24.92
CA ILE A 64 -1.48 8.81 -24.25
C ILE A 64 -1.21 8.43 -22.79
N ILE A 65 -2.08 8.94 -21.92
CA ILE A 65 -2.19 8.52 -20.54
C ILE A 65 -3.42 7.61 -20.46
N GLU A 66 -3.27 6.41 -19.90
CA GLU A 66 -4.43 5.57 -19.57
C GLU A 66 -5.09 6.13 -18.31
N ILE A 67 -6.38 6.44 -18.43
CA ILE A 67 -7.18 6.93 -17.31
C ILE A 67 -7.41 5.77 -16.34
N LEU A 68 -7.27 6.04 -15.05
CA LEU A 68 -7.47 5.03 -14.03
C LEU A 68 -8.93 4.54 -14.04
N PRO A 69 -9.16 3.25 -13.76
CA PRO A 69 -10.50 2.69 -13.81
C PRO A 69 -11.41 3.33 -12.75
N GLY A 70 -12.54 3.87 -13.20
CA GLY A 70 -13.54 4.52 -12.35
C GLY A 70 -14.36 5.54 -13.15
N THR A 71 -15.41 6.07 -12.52
CA THR A 71 -16.12 7.23 -13.05
C THR A 71 -15.19 8.44 -12.88
N HIS A 72 -14.88 9.14 -13.97
CA HIS A 72 -13.91 10.23 -13.97
C HIS A 72 -14.50 11.50 -14.58
N SER A 73 -14.05 12.67 -14.09
CA SER A 73 -14.53 13.97 -14.56
C SER A 73 -13.47 15.07 -14.38
N SER A 74 -13.79 16.30 -14.80
CA SER A 74 -12.98 17.51 -14.51
C SER A 74 -11.54 17.54 -15.07
N LEU A 75 -11.25 16.86 -16.19
CA LEU A 75 -9.90 16.84 -16.78
C LEU A 75 -9.32 18.24 -17.02
N THR A 76 -8.13 18.46 -16.50
CA THR A 76 -7.28 19.61 -16.79
C THR A 76 -5.86 19.13 -17.13
N VAL A 77 -5.22 19.81 -18.09
CA VAL A 77 -3.81 19.57 -18.41
C VAL A 77 -3.10 20.92 -18.41
N VAL A 78 -2.11 21.05 -17.54
CA VAL A 78 -1.33 22.28 -17.32
C VAL A 78 0.17 21.96 -17.32
N ASP A 79 0.99 22.99 -17.45
CA ASP A 79 2.40 22.92 -17.06
C ASP A 79 2.61 23.24 -15.58
N GLU A 80 3.87 23.17 -15.12
CA GLU A 80 4.26 23.47 -13.73
C GLU A 80 3.94 24.90 -13.27
N ASP A 81 3.76 25.84 -14.21
CA ASP A 81 3.38 27.24 -13.92
C ASP A 81 1.85 27.42 -13.88
N GLY A 82 1.08 26.37 -14.23
CA GLY A 82 -0.38 26.37 -14.27
C GLY A 82 -0.97 26.84 -15.59
N ASP A 83 -0.15 27.02 -16.64
CA ASP A 83 -0.62 27.41 -17.97
C ASP A 83 -1.26 26.21 -18.68
N LYS A 84 -2.46 26.42 -19.24
CA LYS A 84 -3.23 25.35 -19.88
C LYS A 84 -2.61 24.90 -21.19
N LEU A 85 -2.48 23.58 -21.35
CA LEU A 85 -1.95 22.96 -22.56
C LEU A 85 -3.08 22.38 -23.44
N ASN A 86 -2.80 22.21 -24.73
CA ASN A 86 -3.75 21.59 -25.66
C ASN A 86 -3.71 20.06 -25.53
N PHE A 87 -4.87 19.47 -25.28
CA PHE A 87 -5.06 18.02 -25.20
C PHE A 87 -6.35 17.60 -25.90
N SER A 88 -6.50 16.29 -26.08
CA SER A 88 -7.74 15.64 -26.52
C SER A 88 -7.93 14.34 -25.74
N TYR A 89 -9.02 13.62 -25.98
CA TYR A 89 -9.31 12.30 -25.42
C TYR A 89 -10.03 11.44 -26.46
N ASP A 90 -10.09 10.13 -26.25
CA ASP A 90 -10.58 9.15 -27.24
C ASP A 90 -12.11 8.90 -27.20
N GLY A 91 -12.83 9.47 -26.22
CA GLY A 91 -14.29 9.39 -26.07
C GLY A 91 -15.06 10.58 -26.68
N GLU A 92 -16.39 10.48 -26.77
CA GLU A 92 -17.26 11.62 -27.14
C GLU A 92 -17.25 12.71 -26.04
N THR A 93 -17.13 12.28 -24.78
CA THR A 93 -16.87 13.13 -23.62
C THR A 93 -15.69 12.58 -22.83
N PHE A 94 -15.17 13.37 -21.88
CA PHE A 94 -14.07 12.90 -21.04
C PHE A 94 -14.51 11.70 -20.20
N GLU A 95 -15.72 11.72 -19.64
CA GLU A 95 -16.27 10.67 -18.77
C GLU A 95 -16.40 9.29 -19.45
N GLU A 96 -16.46 9.27 -20.80
CA GLU A 96 -16.52 8.05 -21.60
C GLU A 96 -15.15 7.64 -22.17
N SER A 97 -14.12 8.43 -21.93
CA SER A 97 -12.79 8.22 -22.49
C SER A 97 -12.00 7.19 -21.72
N LYS A 98 -11.07 6.52 -22.41
CA LYS A 98 -10.10 5.61 -21.79
C LYS A 98 -8.71 6.25 -21.75
N TYR A 99 -8.44 7.16 -22.67
CA TYR A 99 -7.13 7.74 -22.88
C TYR A 99 -7.19 9.26 -22.98
N ILE A 100 -6.28 9.92 -22.28
CA ILE A 100 -5.96 11.33 -22.50
C ILE A 100 -4.87 11.38 -23.57
N ILE A 101 -5.11 12.14 -24.64
CA ILE A 101 -4.17 12.30 -25.76
C ILE A 101 -3.46 13.65 -25.60
N LEU A 102 -2.17 13.58 -25.33
CA LEU A 102 -1.30 14.73 -25.17
C LEU A 102 -0.65 15.05 -26.53
N ASN A 103 -1.05 16.17 -27.12
CA ASN A 103 -0.65 16.53 -28.50
C ASN A 103 0.73 17.19 -28.58
N GLN A 104 1.12 17.94 -27.54
CA GLN A 104 2.38 18.67 -27.47
C GLN A 104 2.83 18.79 -26.00
N LYS A 105 4.13 18.65 -25.76
CA LYS A 105 4.76 19.04 -24.50
C LYS A 105 5.75 20.17 -24.76
N LEU A 106 5.73 21.19 -23.90
CA LEU A 106 6.76 22.22 -23.89
C LEU A 106 8.05 21.60 -23.35
N GLY A 107 9.12 21.60 -24.15
CA GLY A 107 10.31 20.79 -23.88
C GLY A 107 11.10 21.12 -22.62
N ASN A 108 10.74 22.18 -21.89
CA ASN A 108 11.42 22.65 -20.69
C ASN A 108 10.53 22.66 -19.43
N TYR A 109 9.30 22.15 -19.53
CA TYR A 109 8.33 22.23 -18.46
C TYR A 109 7.75 20.86 -18.16
N ASP A 110 7.47 20.60 -16.89
CA ASP A 110 6.71 19.43 -16.49
C ASP A 110 5.26 19.58 -16.97
N LEU A 111 4.60 18.45 -17.18
CA LEU A 111 3.20 18.41 -17.61
C LEU A 111 2.42 17.66 -16.55
N ILE A 112 1.33 18.27 -16.09
CA ILE A 112 0.44 17.71 -15.08
C ILE A 112 -0.93 17.52 -15.74
N ALA A 113 -1.36 16.27 -15.84
CA ALA A 113 -2.72 15.92 -16.24
C ALA A 113 -3.48 15.48 -15.00
N GLU A 114 -4.57 16.16 -14.69
CA GLU A 114 -5.31 15.97 -13.44
C GLU A 114 -6.82 15.84 -13.68
N TYR A 115 -7.46 14.99 -12.89
CA TYR A 115 -8.91 14.71 -12.99
C TYR A 115 -9.44 14.12 -11.68
N ASP A 116 -10.76 14.14 -11.54
CA ASP A 116 -11.44 13.60 -10.36
C ASP A 116 -11.93 12.18 -10.63
N LEU A 117 -11.86 11.31 -9.61
CA LEU A 117 -12.45 9.98 -9.60
C LEU A 117 -13.60 9.92 -8.59
N ASP A 118 -14.82 9.77 -9.11
CA ASP A 118 -16.04 9.67 -8.30
C ASP A 118 -16.20 8.25 -7.74
N ASN A 119 -16.62 8.16 -6.48
CA ASN A 119 -16.89 6.89 -5.78
C ASN A 119 -15.69 5.92 -5.84
N PHE A 120 -14.46 6.45 -5.88
CA PHE A 120 -13.26 5.61 -5.99
C PHE A 120 -13.04 4.75 -4.75
N MET A 121 -13.36 5.29 -3.57
CA MET A 121 -13.31 4.59 -2.29
C MET A 121 -14.68 4.00 -1.94
N GLU A 122 -14.70 2.85 -1.27
CA GLU A 122 -15.91 2.20 -0.80
C GLU A 122 -16.13 2.46 0.70
N LEU A 123 -17.28 3.03 1.07
CA LEU A 123 -17.66 3.18 2.48
C LEU A 123 -18.36 1.92 2.98
N LYS A 124 -17.78 1.27 3.99
CA LYS A 124 -18.42 0.15 4.69
C LYS A 124 -18.24 0.28 6.19
N ASN A 125 -19.34 0.28 6.94
CA ASN A 125 -19.33 0.32 8.40
C ASN A 125 -18.51 1.51 8.98
N GLY A 126 -18.60 2.70 8.37
CA GLY A 126 -17.89 3.91 8.81
C GLY A 126 -16.39 3.93 8.46
N ILE A 127 -15.92 2.98 7.66
CA ILE A 127 -14.54 2.89 7.17
C ILE A 127 -14.57 3.05 5.65
N TRP A 128 -13.83 4.02 5.14
CA TRP A 128 -13.48 4.11 3.73
C TRP A 128 -12.43 3.08 3.41
N LYS A 129 -12.57 2.37 2.28
CA LYS A 129 -11.66 1.32 1.86
C LYS A 129 -11.38 1.38 0.37
N LYS A 130 -10.13 1.13 -0.02
CA LYS A 130 -9.74 0.87 -1.42
C LYS A 130 -8.60 -0.10 -1.51
N ASP A 131 -8.73 -1.06 -2.42
CA ASP A 131 -7.64 -1.93 -2.84
C ASP A 131 -6.95 -1.30 -4.06
N PHE A 132 -5.70 -0.87 -3.88
CA PHE A 132 -4.80 -0.38 -4.93
C PHE A 132 -4.08 -1.58 -5.50
N LEU A 133 -4.35 -1.89 -6.77
CA LEU A 133 -3.80 -3.02 -7.50
C LEU A 133 -3.20 -2.51 -8.80
N PHE A 134 -2.04 -1.86 -8.71
CA PHE A 134 -1.34 -1.33 -9.88
C PHE A 134 0.02 -2.01 -10.05
N THR A 135 0.52 -2.02 -11.27
CA THR A 135 1.85 -2.56 -11.58
C THR A 135 2.94 -1.49 -11.56
N PHE A 136 2.64 -0.32 -11.00
CA PHE A 136 3.48 0.87 -10.96
C PHE A 136 3.46 1.51 -9.58
N ASP A 137 4.40 2.43 -9.35
CA ASP A 137 4.53 3.16 -8.11
C ASP A 137 3.49 4.27 -8.04
N VAL A 138 2.92 4.51 -6.85
CA VAL A 138 1.92 5.55 -6.62
C VAL A 138 2.22 6.29 -5.33
N LEU A 139 2.02 7.61 -5.36
CA LEU A 139 1.98 8.43 -4.16
C LEU A 139 0.52 8.61 -3.75
N VAL A 140 0.20 8.29 -2.50
CA VAL A 140 -1.13 8.51 -1.94
C VAL A 140 -1.01 9.59 -0.88
N MET A 141 -1.49 10.78 -1.22
CA MET A 141 -1.62 11.91 -0.32
C MET A 141 -3.03 11.90 0.29
N VAL A 142 -3.13 12.29 1.55
CA VAL A 142 -4.41 12.42 2.25
C VAL A 142 -4.63 13.85 2.71
N GLU A 143 -5.90 14.26 2.82
CA GLU A 143 -6.26 15.55 3.39
C GLU A 143 -5.76 15.72 4.83
N GLU A 144 -5.51 16.98 5.22
CA GLU A 144 -4.89 17.32 6.52
C GLU A 144 -5.72 16.91 7.74
N ASP A 145 -7.00 16.60 7.56
CA ASP A 145 -7.89 16.16 8.62
C ASP A 145 -7.98 14.63 8.77
N ILE A 146 -7.21 13.89 7.97
CA ILE A 146 -6.98 12.45 8.11
C ILE A 146 -5.60 12.26 8.75
N GLU A 147 -5.57 12.01 10.05
CA GLU A 147 -4.31 11.85 10.80
C GLU A 147 -3.84 10.39 10.83
N LEU A 148 -4.78 9.44 10.74
CA LEU A 148 -4.51 8.01 10.83
C LEU A 148 -5.13 7.22 9.69
N ILE A 149 -4.28 6.55 8.91
CA ILE A 149 -4.71 5.59 7.89
C ILE A 149 -4.30 4.17 8.29
N PHE A 150 -4.90 3.19 7.61
CA PHE A 150 -4.54 1.78 7.72
C PHE A 150 -4.11 1.26 6.37
N VAL A 151 -2.86 0.80 6.30
CA VAL A 151 -2.30 0.17 5.11
C VAL A 151 -2.14 -1.31 5.39
N ASN A 152 -2.85 -2.16 4.63
CA ASN A 152 -2.87 -3.60 4.85
C ASN A 152 -3.17 -3.97 6.32
N SER A 153 -4.17 -3.31 6.88
CA SER A 153 -4.61 -3.44 8.28
C SER A 153 -3.55 -3.07 9.33
N ARG A 154 -2.56 -2.25 8.98
CA ARG A 154 -1.58 -1.67 9.92
C ARG A 154 -1.79 -0.17 10.01
N PRO A 155 -1.87 0.41 11.22
CA PRO A 155 -1.96 1.86 11.38
C PRO A 155 -0.70 2.53 10.84
N VAL A 156 -0.88 3.65 10.16
CA VAL A 156 0.18 4.57 9.74
C VAL A 156 -0.28 5.97 10.12
N ASP A 157 0.46 6.57 11.05
CA ASP A 157 0.30 7.97 11.42
C ASP A 157 0.85 8.84 10.27
N VAL A 158 -0.02 9.66 9.69
CA VAL A 158 0.29 10.50 8.53
C VAL A 158 0.18 11.98 8.86
N THR A 159 0.09 12.34 10.15
CA THR A 159 -0.01 13.73 10.63
C THR A 159 1.10 14.61 10.04
N ASP A 160 2.34 14.14 10.07
CA ASP A 160 3.50 14.89 9.55
C ASP A 160 3.79 14.59 8.07
N ALA A 161 3.60 13.33 7.65
CA ALA A 161 3.98 12.85 6.32
C ALA A 161 2.94 13.19 5.23
N LYS A 162 1.68 13.43 5.62
CA LYS A 162 0.53 13.74 4.76
C LYS A 162 0.20 12.69 3.70
N GLY A 163 0.78 11.49 3.77
CA GLY A 163 0.61 10.46 2.76
C GLY A 163 1.60 9.31 2.88
N ILE A 164 1.56 8.43 1.89
CA ILE A 164 2.43 7.26 1.74
C ILE A 164 2.89 7.11 0.29
N ASN A 165 4.10 6.59 0.10
CA ASN A 165 4.57 6.12 -1.20
C ASN A 165 4.44 4.60 -1.26
N CYS A 166 3.78 4.08 -2.30
CA CYS A 166 3.69 2.65 -2.53
C CYS A 166 4.44 2.23 -3.80
N ILE A 167 5.52 1.48 -3.59
CA ILE A 167 6.38 0.95 -4.65
C ILE A 167 5.82 -0.40 -5.14
N GLY A 168 5.59 -0.52 -6.45
CA GLY A 168 5.05 -1.72 -7.11
C GLY A 168 3.64 -2.10 -6.63
N CYS A 169 2.76 -1.11 -6.49
CA CYS A 169 1.77 -1.11 -5.42
C CYS A 169 0.68 -2.20 -5.51
N GLN A 170 0.65 -3.01 -4.45
CA GLN A 170 -0.49 -3.80 -4.02
C GLN A 170 -0.75 -3.45 -2.54
N LEU A 171 -1.75 -2.62 -2.27
CA LEU A 171 -2.14 -2.27 -0.90
C LEU A 171 -3.65 -2.18 -0.74
N THR A 172 -4.11 -2.37 0.50
CA THR A 172 -5.43 -1.97 0.95
C THR A 172 -5.28 -0.74 1.82
N LEU A 173 -5.89 0.38 1.41
CA LEU A 173 -5.98 1.63 2.16
C LEU A 173 -7.33 1.68 2.88
N GLU A 174 -7.32 1.97 4.17
CA GLU A 174 -8.53 2.23 4.95
C GLU A 174 -8.37 3.47 5.84
N TYR A 175 -9.45 4.23 6.08
CA TYR A 175 -9.51 5.28 7.10
C TYR A 175 -10.94 5.45 7.63
N ILE A 176 -11.08 6.01 8.83
CA ILE A 176 -12.39 6.19 9.48
C ILE A 176 -13.01 7.50 8.98
N GLN A 177 -14.26 7.46 8.49
CA GLN A 177 -14.92 8.62 7.88
C GLN A 177 -15.10 9.80 8.84
N ASP A 178 -15.55 9.50 10.07
CA ASP A 178 -15.78 10.47 11.13
C ASP A 178 -15.01 9.98 12.36
N GLU A 179 -13.76 10.41 12.50
CA GLU A 179 -12.93 10.09 13.65
C GLU A 179 -13.56 10.62 14.94
N LYS A 180 -14.39 9.78 15.57
CA LYS A 180 -15.01 10.08 16.86
C LYS A 180 -14.17 9.48 17.95
N ILE A 181 -13.31 10.31 18.51
CA ILE A 181 -12.58 10.00 19.73
C ILE A 181 -13.59 10.04 20.88
N SER A 182 -13.76 8.90 21.55
CA SER A 182 -14.50 8.80 22.81
C SER A 182 -13.51 8.61 23.96
N THR A 183 -13.47 9.58 24.88
CA THR A 183 -12.68 9.47 26.11
C THR A 183 -13.50 8.75 27.17
N LYS A 184 -12.92 7.69 27.74
CA LYS A 184 -13.52 6.93 28.85
C LYS A 184 -12.70 7.16 30.11
N GLN A 185 -13.35 7.61 31.18
CA GLN A 185 -12.74 7.67 32.50
C GLN A 185 -12.76 6.27 33.13
N ILE A 186 -11.60 5.85 33.59
CA ILE A 186 -11.33 4.54 34.14
C ILE A 186 -10.95 4.70 35.60
N SER A 187 -11.73 4.08 36.50
CA SER A 187 -11.43 4.09 37.93
C SER A 187 -10.36 3.05 38.27
N SER A 188 -9.38 3.46 39.07
CA SER A 188 -8.27 2.67 39.59
C SER A 188 -8.15 2.89 41.11
N SER A 189 -7.42 2.01 41.80
CA SER A 189 -7.03 2.17 43.20
C SER A 189 -6.20 3.43 43.46
N GLN A 190 -5.52 3.97 42.45
CA GLN A 190 -4.69 5.17 42.55
C GLN A 190 -5.42 6.46 42.17
N GLY A 191 -6.65 6.39 41.67
CA GLY A 191 -7.41 7.52 41.19
C GLY A 191 -8.20 7.18 39.92
N GLU A 192 -8.52 8.18 39.12
CA GLU A 192 -9.15 8.00 37.82
C GLU A 192 -8.16 8.41 36.73
N PHE A 193 -8.15 7.69 35.61
CA PHE A 193 -7.35 8.02 34.43
C PHE A 193 -8.21 7.91 33.17
N GLU A 194 -7.78 8.58 32.10
CA GLU A 194 -8.52 8.65 30.86
C GLU A 194 -7.87 7.77 29.79
N VAL A 195 -8.69 7.02 29.06
CA VAL A 195 -8.28 6.29 27.86
C VAL A 195 -9.09 6.83 26.68
N GLU A 196 -8.40 7.26 25.64
CA GLU A 196 -9.03 7.70 24.40
C GLU A 196 -9.25 6.50 23.48
N PHE A 197 -10.47 6.37 22.97
CA PHE A 197 -10.84 5.35 22.01
C PHE A 197 -11.26 5.99 20.69
N LEU A 198 -10.64 5.56 19.60
CA LEU A 198 -11.10 5.79 18.25
C LEU A 198 -11.61 4.46 17.67
N SER A 199 -12.83 4.47 17.14
CA SER A 199 -13.44 3.29 16.54
C SER A 199 -14.49 3.67 15.50
N ASN A 200 -14.69 2.79 14.52
CA ASN A 200 -15.72 2.97 13.50
C ASN A 200 -17.14 2.72 14.03
N LYS A 201 -17.29 2.25 15.27
CA LYS A 201 -18.57 1.97 15.92
C LYS A 201 -18.52 2.33 17.40
N GLU A 202 -19.68 2.29 18.05
CA GLU A 202 -19.83 2.65 19.47
C GLU A 202 -18.98 1.76 20.40
N ILE A 203 -18.42 2.38 21.44
CA ILE A 203 -17.69 1.75 22.53
C ILE A 203 -18.58 1.72 23.77
N PHE A 204 -18.82 0.51 24.28
CA PHE A 204 -19.65 0.28 25.46
C PHE A 204 -18.88 0.55 26.76
N GLU A 205 -19.45 0.10 27.87
CA GLU A 205 -18.86 0.28 29.20
C GLU A 205 -17.50 -0.43 29.29
N VAL A 206 -16.53 0.28 29.87
CA VAL A 206 -15.16 -0.19 30.03
C VAL A 206 -14.90 -0.38 31.52
N GLU A 207 -14.46 -1.58 31.90
CA GLU A 207 -14.12 -1.94 33.26
C GLU A 207 -12.61 -2.13 33.38
N PHE A 208 -12.04 -1.69 34.49
CA PHE A 208 -10.64 -1.92 34.80
C PHE A 208 -10.51 -2.67 36.11
N ILE A 209 -9.79 -3.79 36.05
CA ILE A 209 -9.63 -4.72 37.17
C ILE A 209 -8.17 -4.67 37.63
N GLU A 210 -8.01 -4.42 38.92
CA GLU A 210 -6.72 -4.39 39.62
C GLU A 210 -6.70 -5.42 40.76
N GLY A 211 -5.52 -5.92 41.14
CA GLY A 211 -5.38 -6.90 42.23
C GLY A 211 -4.45 -8.09 41.93
N GLY A 212 -3.76 -8.07 40.79
CA GLY A 212 -2.70 -9.03 40.45
C GLY A 212 -2.09 -8.67 39.09
N THR A 213 -2.90 -8.75 38.05
CA THR A 213 -2.58 -8.27 36.70
C THR A 213 -3.53 -7.12 36.36
N GLN A 214 -3.04 -6.07 35.71
CA GLN A 214 -3.86 -4.96 35.24
C GLN A 214 -4.63 -5.39 34.00
N LEU A 215 -5.95 -5.22 34.00
CA LEU A 215 -6.80 -5.75 32.97
C LEU A 215 -7.93 -4.78 32.62
N LEU A 216 -8.00 -4.38 31.34
CA LEU A 216 -9.03 -3.49 30.80
C LEU A 216 -10.00 -4.31 29.94
N ASN A 217 -11.27 -4.35 30.35
CA ASN A 217 -12.33 -5.12 29.72
C ASN A 217 -13.40 -4.24 29.11
N PHE A 218 -13.95 -4.65 27.98
CA PHE A 218 -15.18 -4.08 27.46
C PHE A 218 -15.87 -5.00 26.47
N ASP A 219 -17.19 -4.81 26.33
CA ASP A 219 -18.02 -5.59 25.43
C ASP A 219 -17.96 -5.07 23.99
N VAL A 220 -17.93 -6.01 23.05
CA VAL A 220 -18.04 -5.83 21.62
C VAL A 220 -19.43 -6.26 21.19
N LYS A 221 -20.30 -5.32 20.87
CA LYS A 221 -21.66 -5.62 20.39
C LYS A 221 -21.80 -5.53 18.87
N ASN A 222 -20.75 -5.10 18.18
CA ASN A 222 -20.77 -4.94 16.74
C ASN A 222 -19.70 -5.82 16.08
N LYS A 223 -20.04 -6.41 14.94
CA LYS A 223 -19.10 -7.16 14.09
C LYS A 223 -18.15 -6.22 13.35
N ASP A 224 -16.98 -6.70 12.92
CA ASP A 224 -16.02 -5.96 12.11
C ASP A 224 -15.69 -4.56 12.67
N GLN A 225 -15.37 -4.49 13.96
CA GLN A 225 -15.07 -3.24 14.66
C GLN A 225 -13.55 -3.07 14.78
N LEU A 226 -13.06 -1.92 14.31
CA LEU A 226 -11.69 -1.47 14.44
C LEU A 226 -11.57 -0.64 15.72
N TYR A 227 -10.52 -0.88 16.49
CA TYR A 227 -10.21 -0.15 17.70
C TYR A 227 -8.83 0.46 17.59
N VAL A 228 -8.72 1.72 18.00
CA VAL A 228 -7.47 2.40 18.30
C VAL A 228 -7.62 2.98 19.70
N LEU A 229 -6.73 2.62 20.62
CA LEU A 229 -6.72 3.14 21.98
C LEU A 229 -5.42 3.89 22.20
N LYS A 230 -5.50 5.06 22.83
CA LYS A 230 -4.35 5.77 23.39
C LYS A 230 -4.36 5.58 24.89
N ILE A 231 -3.38 4.83 25.38
CA ILE A 231 -3.32 4.38 26.77
C ILE A 231 -2.22 5.13 27.51
N PRO A 232 -2.49 5.75 28.67
CA PRO A 232 -1.47 6.36 29.51
C PRO A 232 -0.64 5.31 30.24
N LEU A 233 0.68 5.42 30.12
CA LEU A 233 1.65 4.48 30.69
C LEU A 233 1.76 4.58 32.21
N GLU A 234 1.41 5.71 32.82
CA GLU A 234 1.48 5.89 34.28
C GLU A 234 0.57 4.90 35.03
N ASN A 235 -0.59 4.59 34.45
CA ASN A 235 -1.61 3.74 35.09
C ASN A 235 -1.63 2.32 34.51
N PHE A 236 -1.30 2.15 33.22
CA PHE A 236 -1.44 0.87 32.53
C PHE A 236 -0.25 0.58 31.62
N LEU A 237 0.64 -0.30 32.07
CA LEU A 237 1.97 -0.48 31.47
C LEU A 237 1.96 -1.37 30.21
N ASN A 238 2.83 -1.03 29.25
CA ASN A 238 3.05 -1.80 28.03
C ASN A 238 4.28 -2.74 28.14
N PRO A 239 4.43 -3.79 27.31
CA PRO A 239 3.56 -4.20 26.20
C PRO A 239 2.21 -4.74 26.69
N TYR A 240 1.19 -4.65 25.84
CA TYR A 240 -0.11 -5.24 26.17
C TYR A 240 -0.21 -6.63 25.58
N ASP A 241 -1.22 -7.39 25.99
CA ASP A 241 -1.76 -8.52 25.25
C ASP A 241 -3.27 -8.38 25.16
N ILE A 242 -3.85 -8.72 24.00
CA ILE A 242 -5.27 -8.54 23.77
C ILE A 242 -5.89 -9.89 23.51
N TYR A 243 -6.89 -10.20 24.30
CA TYR A 243 -7.71 -11.40 24.19
C TYR A 243 -9.12 -11.00 23.79
N PHE A 244 -9.74 -11.81 22.95
CA PHE A 244 -11.10 -11.66 22.49
C PHE A 244 -11.83 -12.97 22.72
N THR A 245 -12.86 -12.93 23.57
CA THR A 245 -13.72 -14.08 23.84
C THR A 245 -15.06 -13.84 23.16
N GLU A 246 -15.45 -14.71 22.22
CA GLU A 246 -16.73 -14.58 21.53
C GLU A 246 -17.90 -14.79 22.50
N LYS A 247 -19.02 -14.10 22.26
CA LYS A 247 -20.18 -14.06 23.17
C LYS A 247 -20.76 -15.44 23.53
N ASP A 248 -20.65 -16.41 22.62
CA ASP A 248 -21.17 -17.76 22.78
C ASP A 248 -20.05 -18.80 23.02
N ASP A 249 -18.80 -18.36 23.19
CA ASP A 249 -17.70 -19.26 23.48
C ASP A 249 -17.71 -19.70 24.95
N THR A 250 -17.52 -21.00 25.14
CA THR A 250 -17.45 -21.65 26.46
C THR A 250 -16.13 -22.40 26.66
N ASN A 251 -15.26 -22.44 25.65
CA ASN A 251 -13.90 -22.94 25.75
C ASN A 251 -12.96 -21.77 26.02
N LEU A 252 -12.23 -21.84 27.13
CA LEU A 252 -11.12 -20.95 27.43
C LEU A 252 -9.82 -21.62 26.96
N ASP A 253 -9.48 -21.53 25.68
CA ASP A 253 -8.19 -21.96 25.14
C ASP A 253 -7.34 -20.76 24.68
N GLN A 254 -6.03 -20.99 24.47
CA GLN A 254 -5.05 -19.93 24.13
C GLN A 254 -5.32 -19.22 22.78
N LEU A 255 -6.39 -19.59 22.07
CA LEU A 255 -6.77 -19.06 20.76
C LEU A 255 -7.45 -17.67 20.83
N ASP A 256 -7.83 -17.20 22.03
CA ASP A 256 -8.46 -15.89 22.20
C ASP A 256 -7.50 -14.72 21.97
N LYS A 257 -6.18 -14.94 21.96
CA LYS A 257 -5.21 -13.86 21.77
C LYS A 257 -5.25 -13.34 20.33
N ILE A 258 -5.66 -12.09 20.15
CA ILE A 258 -5.76 -11.45 18.83
C ILE A 258 -4.52 -10.64 18.47
N ARG A 259 -4.32 -10.46 17.17
CA ARG A 259 -3.26 -9.59 16.65
C ARG A 259 -3.56 -8.14 16.98
N LYS A 260 -2.52 -7.43 17.41
CA LYS A 260 -2.51 -6.00 17.64
C LYS A 260 -1.29 -5.35 16.99
N THR A 261 -1.35 -4.04 16.81
CA THR A 261 -0.19 -3.21 16.49
C THR A 261 -0.07 -2.12 17.53
N GLU A 262 1.08 -2.05 18.22
CA GLU A 262 1.42 -0.92 19.08
C GLU A 262 2.25 0.07 18.25
N PHE A 263 1.92 1.36 18.33
CA PHE A 263 2.51 2.42 17.50
C PHE A 263 2.47 3.77 18.22
N SER A 264 3.15 4.78 17.66
CA SER A 264 3.24 6.15 18.20
C SER A 264 3.46 6.20 19.72
N GLN A 265 4.43 5.41 20.22
CA GLN A 265 4.77 5.37 21.65
C GLN A 265 5.65 6.57 22.01
N ASP A 266 5.22 7.32 23.04
CA ASP A 266 5.99 8.38 23.67
C ASP A 266 6.29 8.06 25.16
N GLU A 267 6.75 9.04 25.93
CA GLU A 267 7.08 8.87 27.36
C GLU A 267 5.84 8.67 28.25
N THR A 268 4.68 9.09 27.77
CA THR A 268 3.43 9.21 28.54
C THR A 268 2.34 8.27 28.04
N HIS A 269 2.31 7.96 26.74
CA HIS A 269 1.26 7.20 26.10
C HIS A 269 1.78 6.21 25.07
N VAL A 270 0.92 5.25 24.74
CA VAL A 270 1.12 4.31 23.64
C VAL A 270 -0.20 4.06 22.95
N ASN A 271 -0.16 4.08 21.61
CA ASN A 271 -1.32 3.73 20.81
C ASN A 271 -1.32 2.23 20.52
N ILE A 272 -2.49 1.62 20.63
CA ILE A 272 -2.71 0.23 20.21
C ILE A 272 -3.84 0.17 19.21
N SER A 273 -3.71 -0.67 18.18
CA SER A 273 -4.79 -0.95 17.23
C SER A 273 -5.02 -2.43 17.06
N PHE A 274 -6.29 -2.80 16.90
CA PHE A 274 -6.72 -4.18 16.64
C PHE A 274 -8.14 -4.18 16.07
N ARG A 275 -8.57 -5.33 15.54
CA ARG A 275 -9.88 -5.51 14.93
C ARG A 275 -10.56 -6.74 15.50
N THR A 276 -11.86 -6.64 15.73
CA THR A 276 -12.73 -7.74 16.12
C THR A 276 -13.64 -8.13 14.96
N PHE A 277 -14.01 -9.41 14.88
CA PHE A 277 -14.80 -9.95 13.77
C PHE A 277 -16.25 -10.27 14.17
N SER A 278 -16.51 -10.48 15.45
CA SER A 278 -17.79 -10.93 15.99
C SER A 278 -18.15 -10.19 17.30
N GLU A 279 -19.31 -10.52 17.87
CA GLU A 279 -19.70 -10.03 19.20
C GLU A 279 -18.98 -10.83 20.29
N GLY A 280 -18.62 -10.18 21.39
CA GLY A 280 -17.88 -10.82 22.47
C GLY A 280 -17.37 -9.81 23.50
N THR A 281 -16.28 -10.17 24.16
CA THR A 281 -15.62 -9.35 25.17
C THR A 281 -14.14 -9.24 24.84
N ILE A 282 -13.60 -8.02 24.92
CA ILE A 282 -12.16 -7.76 24.82
C ILE A 282 -11.58 -7.68 26.21
N SER A 283 -10.42 -8.31 26.40
CA SER A 283 -9.59 -8.21 27.59
C SER A 283 -8.18 -7.80 27.20
N ILE A 284 -7.79 -6.60 27.60
CA ILE A 284 -6.44 -6.07 27.41
C ILE A 284 -5.67 -6.26 28.71
N VAL A 285 -4.56 -6.98 28.63
CA VAL A 285 -3.69 -7.31 29.75
C VAL A 285 -2.45 -6.44 29.66
N GLY A 286 -2.15 -5.71 30.72
CA GLY A 286 -0.95 -4.88 30.82
C GLY A 286 0.26 -5.67 31.30
N ALA A 287 1.44 -5.12 31.00
CA ALA A 287 2.71 -5.68 31.45
C ALA A 287 2.93 -5.52 32.95
N THR A 288 3.73 -6.41 33.52
CA THR A 288 4.34 -6.17 34.83
C THR A 288 5.41 -5.07 34.74
N PRO A 289 5.78 -4.39 35.85
CA PRO A 289 6.85 -3.40 35.85
C PRO A 289 8.19 -3.92 35.28
N GLU A 290 8.50 -5.20 35.54
CA GLU A 290 9.72 -5.85 35.04
C GLU A 290 9.71 -6.03 33.52
N GLU A 291 8.57 -6.44 32.94
CA GLU A 291 8.39 -6.59 31.49
C GLU A 291 8.40 -5.25 30.78
N HIS A 292 7.79 -4.23 31.38
CA HIS A 292 7.81 -2.86 30.87
C HIS A 292 9.25 -2.32 30.81
N GLN A 293 10.00 -2.45 31.91
CA GLN A 293 11.40 -1.99 31.96
C GLN A 293 12.26 -2.69 30.89
N LYS A 294 12.08 -4.00 30.72
CA LYS A 294 12.79 -4.76 29.67
C LYS A 294 12.47 -4.22 28.26
N LYS A 295 11.25 -3.78 28.01
CA LYS A 295 10.86 -3.17 26.73
C LYS A 295 11.51 -1.79 26.55
N ILE A 296 11.54 -0.96 27.59
CA ILE A 296 12.25 0.34 27.54
C ILE A 296 13.72 0.13 27.22
N GLU A 297 14.40 -0.81 27.89
CA GLU A 297 15.79 -1.16 27.60
C GLU A 297 15.99 -1.63 26.15
N GLN A 298 15.04 -2.38 25.58
CA GLN A 298 15.10 -2.78 24.17
C GLN A 298 15.00 -1.58 23.23
N ILE A 299 14.08 -0.65 23.50
CA ILE A 299 13.90 0.58 22.71
C ILE A 299 15.16 1.46 22.78
N GLU A 300 15.72 1.65 23.96
CA GLU A 300 16.98 2.40 24.15
C GLU A 300 18.14 1.74 23.41
N ASN A 301 18.24 0.42 23.45
CA ASN A 301 19.26 -0.33 22.72
C ASN A 301 19.11 -0.20 21.20
N MET A 302 17.87 -0.13 20.67
CA MET A 302 17.62 0.13 19.25
C MET A 302 18.04 1.56 18.88
N LYS A 303 17.59 2.57 19.63
CA LYS A 303 17.98 3.98 19.43
C LYS A 303 19.50 4.17 19.49
N ALA A 304 20.17 3.53 20.45
CA ALA A 304 21.63 3.62 20.58
C ALA A 304 22.38 2.93 19.43
N ARG A 305 21.77 1.96 18.75
CA ARG A 305 22.32 1.35 17.53
C ARG A 305 22.11 2.27 16.32
N GLU A 306 20.95 2.88 16.19
CA GLU A 306 20.63 3.86 15.12
C GLU A 306 21.57 5.07 15.16
N VAL A 307 21.79 5.66 16.34
CA VAL A 307 22.75 6.78 16.53
C VAL A 307 24.19 6.36 16.21
N LYS A 308 24.55 5.09 16.45
CA LYS A 308 25.88 4.57 16.09
C LYS A 308 26.01 4.36 14.59
N SER A 309 24.98 3.88 13.90
CA SER A 309 25.00 3.80 12.42
C SER A 309 25.06 5.18 11.78
N GLU A 310 24.30 6.16 12.29
CA GLU A 310 24.32 7.54 11.78
C GLU A 310 25.69 8.19 11.95
N LYS A 311 26.36 8.00 13.12
CA LYS A 311 27.75 8.44 13.30
C LYS A 311 28.76 7.76 12.37
N ILE A 312 28.52 6.51 11.99
CA ILE A 312 29.38 5.78 11.04
C ILE A 312 29.14 6.27 9.61
N GLU A 313 27.91 6.67 9.27
CA GLU A 313 27.57 7.31 7.99
C GLU A 313 28.11 8.75 7.91
N ASP A 314 28.08 9.51 9.00
CA ASP A 314 28.70 10.85 9.08
C ASP A 314 30.24 10.81 8.95
N GLU A 315 30.90 9.77 9.49
CA GLU A 315 32.34 9.55 9.31
C GLU A 315 32.70 9.01 7.90
N LYS A 316 31.74 8.41 7.19
CA LYS A 316 31.85 8.01 5.79
C LYS A 316 30.95 8.89 4.93
N GLY A 317 31.20 10.20 4.96
CA GLY A 317 30.49 11.18 4.12
C GLY A 317 30.53 10.82 2.63
N ILE A 318 29.54 10.04 2.19
CA ILE A 318 29.08 9.97 0.82
C ILE A 318 27.63 10.39 0.91
N ALA A 319 27.40 11.68 0.67
CA ALA A 319 26.07 12.15 0.35
C ALA A 319 25.61 11.34 -0.86
N VAL A 320 24.53 10.57 -0.71
CA VAL A 320 23.80 10.03 -1.86
C VAL A 320 23.08 11.23 -2.47
N PRO A 321 23.46 11.72 -3.66
CA PRO A 321 22.75 12.82 -4.26
C PRO A 321 21.35 12.34 -4.67
N ILE A 322 20.34 13.16 -4.40
CA ILE A 322 19.03 13.02 -5.03
C ILE A 322 19.27 13.06 -6.55
N PRO A 323 18.90 12.00 -7.31
CA PRO A 323 19.04 12.00 -8.76
C PRO A 323 18.33 13.21 -9.36
N GLY A 324 19.01 13.94 -10.26
CA GLY A 324 18.44 15.12 -10.95
C GLY A 324 18.87 16.49 -10.41
N THR A 325 19.57 16.58 -9.27
CA THR A 325 20.09 17.87 -8.78
C THR A 325 21.37 18.30 -9.53
N LYS A 326 21.60 19.63 -9.66
CA LYS A 326 22.86 20.19 -10.23
C LYS A 326 24.13 19.62 -9.58
N ALA A 327 24.06 19.28 -8.29
CA ALA A 327 25.14 18.65 -7.53
C ALA A 327 25.52 17.26 -8.07
N ALA A 328 24.56 16.47 -8.59
CA ALA A 328 24.82 15.15 -9.17
C ALA A 328 25.56 15.24 -10.53
N SER A 329 25.26 16.26 -11.33
CA SER A 329 25.93 16.49 -12.62
C SER A 329 27.37 17.03 -12.44
N GLU A 330 27.62 17.87 -11.44
CA GLU A 330 28.97 18.37 -11.15
C GLU A 330 29.89 17.26 -10.61
N LEU A 331 29.36 16.34 -9.77
CA LEU A 331 30.13 15.21 -9.23
C LEU A 331 30.49 14.18 -10.32
N LYS A 332 29.61 13.94 -11.29
CA LYS A 332 29.86 13.06 -12.44
C LYS A 332 31.01 13.57 -13.32
N SER A 333 31.11 14.89 -13.48
CA SER A 333 32.20 15.52 -14.23
C SER A 333 33.56 15.44 -13.52
N GLN A 334 33.56 15.43 -12.18
CA GLN A 334 34.78 15.24 -11.36
C GLN A 334 35.26 13.78 -11.33
N PHE A 335 34.33 12.82 -11.33
CA PHE A 335 34.66 11.38 -11.33
C PHE A 335 35.24 10.89 -12.66
N GLU A 336 34.85 11.48 -13.79
CA GLU A 336 35.38 11.11 -15.11
C GLU A 336 36.83 11.59 -15.36
N GLN A 337 37.35 12.52 -14.55
CA GLN A 337 38.71 13.06 -14.70
C GLN A 337 39.76 12.46 -13.74
N THR A 338 39.35 11.65 -12.75
CA THR A 338 40.29 11.13 -11.75
C THR A 338 40.00 9.67 -11.43
N ASN A 339 40.57 8.73 -12.20
CA ASN A 339 41.07 7.42 -11.71
C ASN A 339 41.61 6.55 -12.86
N GLU A 340 42.87 6.76 -13.23
CA GLU A 340 43.79 5.63 -13.42
C GLU A 340 44.52 5.44 -12.09
N GLU A 341 44.07 4.48 -11.28
CA GLU A 341 44.82 3.64 -10.33
C GLU A 341 44.03 3.29 -9.05
N LYS A 342 44.01 1.97 -8.77
CA LYS A 342 43.58 1.24 -7.56
C LYS A 342 42.09 1.20 -7.21
N VAL A 343 41.46 0.17 -7.78
CA VAL A 343 40.26 -0.48 -7.24
C VAL A 343 40.67 -1.32 -6.02
N ASP A 344 40.42 -0.82 -4.81
CA ASP A 344 40.27 -1.70 -3.64
C ASP A 344 38.82 -2.18 -3.60
N THR A 345 38.64 -3.48 -3.81
CA THR A 345 37.37 -4.19 -3.81
C THR A 345 36.69 -4.08 -2.43
N LEU A 346 35.52 -3.44 -2.40
CA LEU A 346 34.63 -3.37 -1.23
C LEU A 346 34.15 -4.77 -0.81
N SER A 347 34.17 -5.04 0.50
CA SER A 347 34.03 -6.38 1.11
C SER A 347 32.64 -7.02 1.08
N PHE A 348 31.66 -6.41 0.40
CA PHE A 348 30.30 -6.97 0.31
C PHE A 348 30.17 -8.10 -0.71
N ALA A 349 31.08 -8.19 -1.69
CA ALA A 349 31.05 -9.27 -2.69
C ALA A 349 31.56 -10.62 -2.15
N ASN A 350 32.50 -10.61 -1.20
CA ASN A 350 33.09 -11.84 -0.63
C ASN A 350 32.17 -12.55 0.38
N GLU A 351 31.19 -11.85 0.96
CA GLU A 351 30.22 -12.45 1.91
C GLU A 351 29.03 -13.10 1.20
N LEU A 352 28.78 -12.79 -0.07
CA LEU A 352 27.75 -13.46 -0.87
C LEU A 352 28.24 -14.78 -1.49
N GLU A 353 29.55 -14.95 -1.65
CA GLU A 353 30.17 -16.15 -2.24
C GLU A 353 30.38 -17.28 -1.20
N ASN A 354 30.44 -16.95 0.10
CA ASN A 354 30.50 -17.93 1.18
C ASN A 354 29.09 -18.26 1.72
N GLY A 355 28.37 -19.07 0.95
CA GLY A 355 27.05 -19.56 1.30
C GLY A 355 26.95 -20.21 2.69
N GLN A 356 25.79 -20.01 3.32
CA GLN A 356 25.37 -20.71 4.53
C GLN A 356 25.45 -22.23 4.32
N THR A 357 26.26 -22.88 5.14
CA THR A 357 26.31 -24.33 5.27
C THR A 357 25.05 -24.83 5.97
N ILE A 358 24.08 -25.29 5.18
CA ILE A 358 22.96 -26.10 5.69
C ILE A 358 23.40 -27.56 5.63
N ASN A 359 23.49 -28.21 6.79
CA ASN A 359 23.75 -29.63 6.91
C ASN A 359 22.70 -30.43 6.11
N SER A 360 23.18 -31.12 5.09
CA SER A 360 22.44 -32.03 4.23
C SER A 360 22.37 -33.40 4.90
N GLU A 361 21.22 -33.75 5.51
CA GLU A 361 20.85 -35.16 5.65
C GLU A 361 19.33 -35.47 5.62
N ASP A 362 18.42 -34.48 5.65
CA ASP A 362 16.97 -34.76 5.68
C ASP A 362 16.17 -34.42 4.40
N ASN A 363 16.81 -33.90 3.35
CA ASN A 363 16.06 -33.37 2.19
C ASN A 363 15.80 -34.38 1.05
N THR A 364 16.23 -35.63 1.16
CA THR A 364 15.99 -36.64 0.12
C THR A 364 14.61 -37.32 0.23
N MET A 365 13.94 -37.21 1.38
CA MET A 365 12.59 -37.79 1.59
C MET A 365 11.44 -36.87 1.18
N ILE A 366 11.65 -35.54 1.14
CA ILE A 366 10.58 -34.57 0.83
C ILE A 366 10.38 -34.40 -0.68
N ILE A 367 11.45 -34.48 -1.48
CA ILE A 367 11.35 -34.34 -2.95
C ILE A 367 10.66 -35.57 -3.58
N ILE A 368 10.78 -36.76 -2.98
CA ILE A 368 10.11 -37.97 -3.47
C ILE A 368 8.58 -37.92 -3.22
N LEU A 369 8.13 -37.28 -2.15
CA LEU A 369 6.70 -37.14 -1.83
C LEU A 369 5.97 -36.14 -2.76
N ILE A 370 6.61 -35.04 -3.13
CA ILE A 370 6.00 -34.04 -4.04
C ILE A 370 5.94 -34.57 -5.48
N GLY A 371 6.95 -35.34 -5.92
CA GLY A 371 6.95 -35.98 -7.23
C GLY A 371 5.86 -37.05 -7.40
N ALA A 372 5.53 -37.80 -6.34
CA ALA A 372 4.50 -38.84 -6.36
C ALA A 372 3.07 -38.26 -6.45
N ILE A 373 2.81 -37.10 -5.85
CA ILE A 373 1.50 -36.44 -5.86
C ILE A 373 1.16 -35.89 -7.27
N ILE A 374 2.17 -35.34 -7.97
CA ILE A 374 1.97 -34.79 -9.32
C ILE A 374 1.77 -35.90 -10.35
N ALA A 375 2.45 -37.04 -10.23
CA ALA A 375 2.25 -38.18 -11.13
C ALA A 375 0.90 -38.89 -10.92
N GLY A 376 0.40 -38.97 -9.68
CA GLY A 376 -0.90 -39.57 -9.37
C GLY A 376 -2.10 -38.78 -9.91
N ALA A 377 -2.03 -37.44 -9.88
CA ALA A 377 -3.10 -36.57 -10.37
C ALA A 377 -3.27 -36.64 -11.90
N ILE A 378 -2.17 -36.80 -12.63
CA ILE A 378 -2.19 -36.87 -14.11
C ILE A 378 -2.78 -38.22 -14.57
N ILE A 379 -2.52 -39.32 -13.86
CA ILE A 379 -3.07 -40.64 -14.23
C ILE A 379 -4.57 -40.73 -13.88
N ALA A 380 -5.02 -40.15 -12.77
CA ALA A 380 -6.45 -40.13 -12.42
C ALA A 380 -7.29 -39.26 -13.39
N GLY A 381 -6.75 -38.13 -13.87
CA GLY A 381 -7.42 -37.25 -14.83
C GLY A 381 -7.64 -37.90 -16.21
N VAL A 382 -6.72 -38.75 -16.66
CA VAL A 382 -6.83 -39.45 -17.96
C VAL A 382 -7.81 -40.63 -17.90
N VAL A 383 -7.91 -41.34 -16.78
CA VAL A 383 -8.87 -42.46 -16.63
C VAL A 383 -10.32 -41.97 -16.50
N ILE A 384 -10.56 -40.81 -15.87
CA ILE A 384 -11.92 -40.25 -15.73
C ILE A 384 -12.43 -39.70 -17.07
N LYS A 385 -11.55 -39.20 -17.95
CA LYS A 385 -11.93 -38.68 -19.28
C LYS A 385 -12.17 -39.77 -20.33
N LEU A 386 -11.65 -40.98 -20.14
CA LEU A 386 -11.87 -42.13 -21.04
C LEU A 386 -13.11 -42.97 -20.70
N LYS A 387 -13.79 -42.73 -19.56
CA LYS A 387 -15.00 -43.45 -19.18
C LYS A 387 -16.31 -42.73 -19.55
N LYS A 388 -16.22 -41.60 -20.25
CA LYS A 388 -17.36 -40.73 -20.58
C LYS A 388 -17.55 -40.47 -22.08
N ASN A 389 -17.09 -41.39 -22.91
CA ASN A 389 -17.50 -41.49 -24.33
C ASN A 389 -18.00 -42.91 -24.62
#